data_AF-A0A1G2W0S8-F1
#
_entry.id   AF-A0A1G2W0S8-F1
#
_cell.length_a   1.000
_cell.length_b   1.000
_cell.length_c   1.000
_cell.angle_alpha   90.00
_cell.angle_beta   90.00
_cell.angle_gamma   90.00
#
_symmetry.space_group_name_H-M   'P 1'
#
loop_
_entity.id
_entity.type
_entity.pdbx_description
1 polymer ?
#
loop_
_entity_poly.entity_id
_entity_poly.type
_entity_poly.pdbx_seq_one_letter_code
_entity_poly.pdbx_strand_id
1 'polypeptide(L)'
;MTSGVNYNHETVVLDGETFTDCEFRDCRLVYSGGPPPVFERCRFHGCDWKQDEAAVRTLAYLKALWNVGEKATVQALIKDITVAR
;
A
#
# COMPACT_ATOMS: atom_id res chain seq x y z
N MET A 1 2.83 -16.70 3.11
CA MET A 1 3.92 -16.69 2.09
C MET A 1 3.45 -17.42 0.86
N THR A 2 3.32 -16.69 -0.24
CA THR A 2 2.82 -17.20 -1.52
C THR A 2 3.91 -17.06 -2.57
N SER A 3 4.08 -18.08 -3.41
CA SER A 3 5.16 -18.12 -4.41
C SER A 3 4.65 -18.56 -5.79
N GLY A 4 5.00 -17.80 -6.84
CA GLY A 4 4.73 -18.17 -8.24
C GLY A 4 3.26 -18.10 -8.67
N VAL A 5 2.42 -17.35 -7.95
CA VAL A 5 0.98 -17.26 -8.22
C VAL A 5 0.66 -16.07 -9.13
N ASN A 6 -0.26 -16.27 -10.08
CA ASN A 6 -0.80 -15.23 -10.95
C ASN A 6 -2.21 -14.84 -10.47
N TYR A 7 -2.35 -13.63 -9.95
CA TYR A 7 -3.61 -13.04 -9.53
C TYR A 7 -4.21 -12.20 -10.66
N ASN A 8 -5.50 -12.37 -10.96
CA ASN A 8 -6.16 -11.71 -12.08
C ASN A 8 -7.56 -11.21 -11.72
N HIS A 9 -7.82 -9.90 -11.88
CA HIS A 9 -9.14 -9.28 -11.66
C HIS A 9 -9.76 -9.54 -10.29
N GLU A 10 -8.92 -9.72 -9.26
CA GLU A 10 -9.38 -10.09 -7.92
C GLU A 10 -8.96 -9.08 -6.86
N THR A 11 -9.60 -9.19 -5.69
CA THR A 11 -9.23 -8.41 -4.51
C THR A 11 -8.25 -9.21 -3.66
N VAL A 12 -7.04 -8.66 -3.46
CA VAL A 12 -5.97 -9.30 -2.68
C VAL A 12 -5.74 -8.51 -1.39
N VAL A 13 -5.88 -9.18 -0.25
CA VAL A 13 -5.53 -8.61 1.07
C VAL A 13 -4.02 -8.71 1.26
N LEU A 14 -3.39 -7.60 1.66
CA LEU A 14 -1.94 -7.48 1.75
C LEU A 14 -1.39 -7.63 3.16
N ASP A 15 -2.18 -7.34 4.19
CA ASP A 15 -1.70 -7.23 5.57
C ASP A 15 -0.98 -8.51 6.04
N GLY A 16 0.30 -8.39 6.36
CA GLY A 16 1.13 -9.50 6.87
C GLY A 16 1.59 -10.52 5.84
N GLU A 17 1.26 -10.35 4.56
CA GLU A 17 1.61 -11.33 3.53
C GLU A 17 3.01 -11.11 2.94
N THR A 18 3.62 -12.22 2.52
CA THR A 18 4.85 -12.23 1.74
C THR A 18 4.56 -12.88 0.40
N PHE A 19 4.82 -12.17 -0.68
CA PHE A 19 4.65 -12.64 -2.06
C PHE A 19 6.01 -12.69 -2.75
N THR A 20 6.30 -13.82 -3.40
CA THR A 20 7.56 -14.06 -4.08
C THR A 20 7.30 -14.57 -5.50
N ASP A 21 7.92 -13.96 -6.51
CA ASP A 21 7.76 -14.34 -7.93
C ASP A 21 6.29 -14.36 -8.43
N CYS A 22 5.40 -13.58 -7.81
CA CYS A 22 3.99 -13.49 -8.19
C CYS A 22 3.73 -12.42 -9.26
N GLU A 23 2.64 -12.57 -10.00
CA GLU A 23 2.13 -11.54 -10.93
C GLU A 23 0.71 -11.12 -10.52
N PHE A 24 0.46 -9.81 -10.50
CA PHE A 24 -0.85 -9.23 -10.23
C PHE A 24 -1.29 -8.43 -11.45
N ARG A 25 -2.48 -8.75 -11.97
CA ARG A 25 -3.03 -8.11 -13.16
C ARG A 25 -4.47 -7.65 -12.92
N ASP A 26 -4.69 -6.34 -13.08
CA ASP A 26 -5.98 -5.69 -12.92
C ASP A 26 -6.64 -6.01 -11.55
N CYS A 27 -5.80 -6.20 -10.53
CA CYS A 27 -6.22 -6.55 -9.17
C CYS A 27 -6.47 -5.32 -8.31
N ARG A 28 -7.33 -5.46 -7.31
CA ARG A 28 -7.49 -4.51 -6.21
C ARG A 28 -6.69 -4.98 -5.00
N LEU A 29 -5.62 -4.27 -4.67
CA LEU A 29 -4.72 -4.62 -3.58
C LEU A 29 -5.11 -3.81 -2.33
N VAL A 30 -5.49 -4.50 -1.25
CA VAL A 30 -6.06 -3.88 -0.05
C VAL A 30 -5.09 -3.98 1.13
N TYR A 31 -4.69 -2.82 1.65
CA TYR A 31 -3.93 -2.70 2.89
C TYR A 31 -4.80 -2.03 3.96
N SER A 32 -5.03 -2.72 5.07
CA SER A 32 -5.96 -2.31 6.13
C SER A 32 -5.26 -1.65 7.32
N GLY A 33 -3.92 -1.61 7.32
CA GLY A 33 -3.11 -0.99 8.37
C GLY A 33 -2.55 -1.99 9.38
N GLY A 34 -2.52 -3.28 9.02
CA GLY A 34 -1.79 -4.32 9.74
C GLY A 34 -0.30 -4.31 9.39
N PRO A 35 0.42 -5.43 9.62
CA PRO A 35 1.82 -5.55 9.26
C PRO A 35 2.03 -5.29 7.75
N PRO A 36 3.07 -4.54 7.35
CA PRO A 36 3.33 -4.27 5.94
C PRO A 36 3.57 -5.55 5.12
N PRO A 37 3.07 -5.64 3.87
CA PRO A 37 3.39 -6.74 2.98
C PRO A 37 4.86 -6.71 2.55
N VAL A 38 5.38 -7.88 2.20
CA VAL A 38 6.68 -8.04 1.53
C VAL A 38 6.46 -8.53 0.11
N PHE A 39 7.07 -7.85 -0.87
CA PHE A 39 7.02 -8.24 -2.27
C PHE A 39 8.43 -8.48 -2.80
N GLU A 40 8.69 -9.69 -3.29
CA GLU A 40 9.97 -10.10 -3.85
C GLU A 40 9.78 -10.56 -5.29
N ARG A 41 10.50 -9.94 -6.24
CA ARG A 41 10.44 -10.30 -7.68
C ARG A 41 9.02 -10.36 -8.27
N CYS A 42 8.07 -9.64 -7.67
CA CYS A 42 6.69 -9.58 -8.12
C CYS A 42 6.51 -8.56 -9.26
N ARG A 43 5.50 -8.77 -10.11
CA ARG A 43 5.09 -7.84 -11.16
C ARG A 43 3.66 -7.38 -10.94
N PHE A 44 3.40 -6.10 -11.20
CA PHE A 44 2.09 -5.48 -11.04
C PHE A 44 1.69 -4.79 -12.35
N HIS A 45 0.51 -5.11 -12.86
CA HIS A 45 -0.03 -4.57 -14.10
C HIS A 45 -1.45 -4.09 -13.85
N GLY A 46 -1.73 -2.79 -14.04
CA GLY A 46 -3.09 -2.24 -13.93
C GLY A 46 -3.75 -2.37 -12.55
N CYS A 47 -2.98 -2.55 -11.48
CA CYS A 47 -3.56 -2.78 -10.15
C CYS A 47 -3.97 -1.49 -9.46
N ASP A 48 -5.14 -1.53 -8.81
CA ASP A 48 -5.65 -0.49 -7.93
C ASP A 48 -5.15 -0.70 -6.50
N TRP A 49 -4.55 0.33 -5.91
CA TRP A 49 -4.04 0.30 -4.55
C TRP A 49 -5.02 0.96 -3.60
N LYS A 50 -5.49 0.21 -2.60
CA LYS A 50 -6.59 0.63 -1.76
C LYS A 50 -6.25 0.49 -0.29
N GLN A 51 -6.45 1.57 0.47
CA GLN A 51 -6.37 1.58 1.93
C GLN A 51 -7.76 1.42 2.52
N ASP A 52 -7.86 0.54 3.52
CA ASP A 52 -9.05 0.36 4.36
C ASP A 52 -8.69 0.46 5.85
N GLU A 53 -9.70 0.35 6.72
CA GLU A 53 -9.61 0.38 8.18
C GLU A 53 -8.60 1.39 8.79
N ALA A 54 -7.54 0.92 9.44
CA ALA A 54 -6.56 1.77 10.10
C ALA A 54 -5.74 2.58 9.09
N ALA A 55 -5.42 1.98 7.94
CA ALA A 55 -4.69 2.67 6.89
C ALA A 55 -5.49 3.87 6.33
N VAL A 56 -6.80 3.71 6.10
CA VAL A 56 -7.62 4.84 5.61
C VAL A 56 -7.78 5.93 6.67
N ARG A 57 -7.78 5.59 7.97
CA ARG A 57 -7.80 6.58 9.06
C ARG A 57 -6.52 7.42 9.09
N THR A 58 -5.36 6.84 8.78
CA THR A 58 -4.12 7.61 8.64
C THR A 58 -4.23 8.64 7.51
N LEU A 59 -4.78 8.28 6.36
CA LEU A 59 -5.00 9.23 5.26
C LEU A 59 -5.96 10.35 5.65
N ALA A 60 -7.03 10.03 6.39
CA ALA A 60 -7.96 11.03 6.90
C ALA A 60 -7.28 12.02 7.86
N TYR A 61 -6.38 11.53 8.72
CA TYR A 61 -5.57 12.36 9.61
C TYR A 61 -4.62 13.29 8.83
N LEU A 62 -3.89 12.77 7.85
CA LEU A 62 -3.00 13.60 7.02
C LEU A 62 -3.78 14.68 6.24
N LYS A 63 -4.99 14.35 5.77
CA LYS A 63 -5.89 15.32 5.13
C LYS A 63 -6.34 16.41 6.11
N ALA A 64 -6.61 16.06 7.37
CA ALA A 64 -6.95 17.05 8.39
C ALA A 64 -5.80 18.03 8.65
N LEU A 65 -4.57 17.52 8.81
CA LEU A 65 -3.36 18.36 8.96
C LEU A 65 -3.17 19.31 7.77
N TRP A 66 -3.30 18.78 6.55
CA TRP A 66 -3.20 19.58 5.34
C TRP A 66 -4.18 20.76 5.34
N ASN A 67 -5.43 20.51 5.75
CA ASN A 67 -6.50 21.50 5.74
C ASN A 67 -6.34 22.59 6.81
N VAL A 68 -5.64 22.33 7.92
CA VAL A 68 -5.34 23.34 8.96
C VAL A 68 -4.06 24.14 8.68
N GLY A 69 -3.42 23.93 7.53
CA GLY A 69 -2.22 24.66 7.11
C GLY A 69 -0.89 23.96 7.41
N GLU A 70 -0.92 22.80 8.07
CA GLU A 70 0.26 22.00 8.44
C GLU A 70 0.81 21.19 7.24
N LYS A 71 1.00 21.85 6.10
CA LYS A 71 1.50 21.23 4.86
C LYS A 71 2.93 20.72 5.01
N ALA A 72 3.79 21.46 5.70
CA ALA A 72 5.18 21.08 5.93
C ALA A 72 5.29 19.75 6.69
N THR A 73 4.42 19.55 7.69
CA THR A 73 4.33 18.31 8.47
C THR A 73 3.94 17.12 7.59
N VAL A 74 2.91 17.27 6.75
CA VAL A 74 2.51 16.20 5.80
C VAL A 74 3.62 15.90 4.80
N GLN A 75 4.29 16.93 4.26
CA GLN A 75 5.39 16.78 3.31
C GLN A 75 6.62 16.10 3.93
N ALA A 76 6.93 16.39 5.20
CA ALA A 76 8.01 15.72 5.92
C ALA A 76 7.75 14.21 6.06
N LEU A 77 6.52 13.80 6.39
CA LEU A 77 6.16 12.38 6.46
C LEU A 77 6.29 11.67 5.10
N ILE A 78 5.92 12.34 4.00
CA ILE A 78 6.13 11.81 2.64
C ILE A 78 7.63 11.73 2.32
N LYS A 79 8.42 12.71 2.75
CA LYS A 79 9.87 12.71 2.56
C LYS A 79 10.50 11.49 3.24
N ASP A 80 10.09 11.16 4.46
CA ASP A 80 10.63 10.03 5.21
C ASP A 80 10.47 8.68 4.50
N ILE A 81 9.42 8.51 3.67
CA ILE A 81 9.18 7.27 2.89
C ILE A 81 9.72 7.31 1.46
N THR A 82 10.22 8.45 1.00
CA THR A 82 10.77 8.63 -0.38
C THR A 82 12.28 8.79 -0.40
N VAL A 83 12.91 9.07 0.74
CA VAL A 83 14.37 9.03 0.86
C VAL A 83 14.81 7.58 0.68
N ALA A 84 15.41 7.28 -0.46
CA ALA A 84 16.09 6.02 -0.70
C ALA A 84 17.12 5.80 0.42
N ARG A 85 17.04 4.64 1.08
CA ARG A 85 18.16 4.10 1.85
C ARG A 85 19.12 3.38 0.90
#